data_AF-A0A1I4A474-F1
#
_entry.id   AF-A0A1I4A474-F1
#
_cell.length_a   1.000
_cell.length_b   1.000
_cell.length_c   1.000
_cell.angle_alpha   90.00
_cell.angle_beta   90.00
_cell.angle_gamma   90.00
#
_symmetry.space_group_name_H-M   'P 1'
#
loop_
_entity.id
_entity.type
_entity.pdbx_description
1 polymer ?
#
loop_
_entity_poly.entity_id
_entity_poly.type
_entity_poly.pdbx_seq_one_letter_code
_entity_poly.pdbx_strand_id
1 'polypeptide(L)' 'MKRFFLLIQILAILTPVTVFFGYIIMDEGDQFTAEHYMITGLSTLPFCLALLVKYLMSDIDKKPD' A
#
# COMPACT_ATOMS: atom_id res chain seq x y z
N MET A 1 18.44 -6.07 1.40
CA MET A 1 17.09 -6.27 0.80
C MET A 1 15.97 -6.37 1.83
N LYS A 2 15.97 -7.30 2.81
CA LYS A 2 14.86 -7.48 3.76
C LYS A 2 14.36 -6.20 4.46
N ARG A 3 15.25 -5.37 5.04
CA ARG A 3 14.88 -4.12 5.72
C ARG A 3 14.30 -3.05 4.77
N PHE A 4 14.81 -2.99 3.55
CA PHE A 4 14.34 -2.07 2.51
C PHE A 4 12.93 -2.46 2.02
N PHE A 5 12.67 -3.75 1.80
CA PHE A 5 11.32 -4.23 1.49
C PHE A 5 10.32 -3.96 2.61
N LEU A 6 10.73 -4.12 3.86
CA LEU A 6 9.89 -3.78 5.02
C LEU A 6 9.55 -2.28 5.02
N LEU A 7 10.53 -1.41 4.74
CA LEU A 7 10.30 0.03 4.63
C LEU A 7 9.29 0.35 3.51
N ILE A 8 9.45 -0.24 2.33
CA ILE A 8 8.50 -0.06 1.21
C ILE A 8 7.09 -0.50 1.62
N GLN A 9 6.95 -1.64 2.29
CA GLN A 9 5.66 -2.13 2.76
C GLN A 9 5.00 -1.18 3.76
N ILE A 10 5.77 -0.65 4.72
CA ILE A 10 5.27 0.33 5.70
C ILE A 10 4.79 1.59 4.98
N LEU A 11 5.61 2.15 4.07
CA LEU A 11 5.25 3.36 3.32
C LEU A 11 4.00 3.13 2.45
N ALA A 12 3.89 1.95 1.83
CA ALA A 12 2.76 1.60 0.99
C ALA A 12 1.46 1.35 1.77
N ILE A 13 1.53 0.92 3.04
CA ILE A 13 0.37 0.85 3.95
C ILE A 13 -0.01 2.25 4.45
N LEU A 14 0.96 3.13 4.68
CA LEU A 14 0.67 4.49 5.13
C LEU A 14 -0.15 5.27 4.10
N THR A 15 0.06 5.04 2.79
CA THR A 15 -0.67 5.74 1.73
C THR A 15 -2.20 5.62 1.87
N PRO A 16 -2.83 4.42 1.87
CA PRO A 16 -4.28 4.29 2.03
C PRO A 16 -4.79 4.77 3.38
N VAL A 17 -4.01 4.63 4.45
CA VAL A 17 -4.36 5.15 5.78
C VAL A 17 -4.44 6.67 5.75
N THR A 18 -3.42 7.34 5.19
CA THR A 18 -3.38 8.80 5.07
C THR A 18 -4.46 9.32 4.13
N VAL A 19 -4.72 8.65 3.01
CA VAL A 19 -5.82 9.02 2.08
C VAL A 19 -7.17 8.93 2.79
N PHE A 20 -7.43 7.84 3.52
CA PHE A 20 -8.68 7.65 4.25
C PHE A 20 -8.89 8.72 5.34
N PHE A 21 -7.89 8.96 6.18
CA PHE A 21 -7.97 10.01 7.20
C PHE A 21 -7.98 11.42 6.60
N GLY A 22 -7.33 11.61 5.44
CA GLY A 22 -7.36 12.87 4.69
C GLY A 22 -8.79 13.26 4.34
N TYR A 23 -9.59 12.34 3.80
CA TYR A 23 -11.01 12.56 3.55
C TYR A 23 -11.78 12.90 4.84
N ILE A 24 -11.60 12.12 5.91
CA ILE A 24 -12.29 12.39 7.19
C ILE A 24 -11.97 13.78 7.75
N ILE A 25 -10.72 14.25 7.63
CA ILE A 25 -10.26 15.51 8.22
C ILE A 25 -10.58 16.71 7.32
N MET A 26 -10.62 16.54 6.00
CA MET A 26 -10.85 17.65 5.06
C MET A 26 -12.27 18.24 5.17
N ASP A 27 -13.25 17.53 5.73
CA ASP A 27 -14.63 18.01 6.01
C ASP A 27 -15.30 18.75 4.83
N GLU A 28 -14.90 18.45 3.59
CA GLU A 28 -15.42 19.07 2.36
C GLU A 28 -16.72 18.38 1.86
N GLY A 29 -17.66 18.06 2.77
CA GLY A 29 -18.94 17.43 2.43
C GLY A 29 -19.00 15.93 2.73
N ASP A 30 -19.77 15.16 1.96
CA ASP A 30 -19.97 13.73 2.21
C ASP A 30 -18.66 12.95 2.01
N GLN A 31 -18.09 12.47 3.11
CA GLN A 31 -16.84 11.72 3.08
C GLN A 31 -17.04 10.25 2.73
N PHE A 32 -18.27 9.74 2.82
CA PHE A 32 -18.58 8.32 2.62
C PHE A 32 -19.14 8.05 1.22
N THR A 33 -18.48 8.60 0.20
CA THR A 33 -18.85 8.41 -1.20
C THR A 33 -18.09 7.24 -1.83
N ALA A 34 -18.68 6.68 -2.90
CA ALA A 34 -18.03 5.64 -3.69
C ALA A 34 -16.67 6.08 -4.25
N GLU A 35 -16.52 7.37 -4.58
CA GLU A 35 -15.29 7.94 -5.13
C GLU A 35 -14.16 7.94 -4.09
N HIS A 36 -14.43 8.37 -2.86
CA HIS A 36 -13.43 8.37 -1.77
C HIS A 36 -13.00 6.96 -1.40
N TYR A 37 -13.94 6.01 -1.36
CA TYR A 37 -13.61 4.60 -1.15
C TYR A 37 -12.81 4.01 -2.32
N MET A 38 -13.13 4.38 -3.56
CA MET A 38 -12.39 3.92 -4.73
C MET A 38 -10.94 4.43 -4.70
N ILE A 39 -10.72 5.72 -4.42
CA ILE A 39 -9.37 6.29 -4.33
C ILE A 39 -8.60 5.66 -3.17
N THR A 40 -9.24 5.49 -2.01
CA THR A 40 -8.66 4.76 -0.87
C THR A 40 -8.25 3.34 -1.26
N GLY A 41 -9.11 2.59 -1.95
CA GLY A 41 -8.82 1.25 -2.45
C GLY A 41 -7.66 1.23 -3.45
N LEU A 42 -7.67 2.11 -4.46
CA LEU A 42 -6.61 2.21 -5.46
C LEU A 42 -5.26 2.57 -4.83
N SER A 43 -5.25 3.37 -3.77
CA SER A 43 -4.03 3.73 -3.05
C SER A 43 -3.36 2.55 -2.31
N THR A 44 -4.02 1.39 -2.21
CA THR A 44 -3.41 0.14 -1.70
C THR A 44 -2.55 -0.58 -2.76
N LEU A 45 -2.67 -0.22 -4.05
CA LEU A 45 -1.93 -0.87 -5.15
C LEU A 45 -0.41 -0.94 -4.93
N PRO A 46 0.28 0.12 -4.45
CA PRO A 46 1.71 0.06 -4.18
C PRO A 46 2.08 -1.05 -3.19
N PHE A 47 1.22 -1.35 -2.22
CA PHE A 47 1.46 -2.40 -1.24
C PHE A 47 1.35 -3.79 -1.88
N CYS A 48 0.29 -4.01 -2.67
CA CYS A 48 0.12 -5.24 -3.44
C CYS A 48 1.30 -5.50 -4.38
N LEU A 49 1.78 -4.47 -5.08
CA LEU A 49 2.95 -4.55 -5.94
C LEU A 49 4.22 -4.87 -5.15
N ALA A 50 4.44 -4.22 -4.00
CA ALA A 50 5.59 -4.51 -3.14
C ALA A 50 5.60 -5.96 -2.64
N LEU A 51 4.43 -6.52 -2.33
CA LEU A 51 4.29 -7.94 -1.97
C LEU A 51 4.57 -8.87 -3.15
N LEU A 52 4.05 -8.55 -4.33
CA LEU A 52 4.28 -9.32 -5.55
C LEU A 52 5.77 -9.36 -5.90
N VAL A 53 6.45 -8.22 -5.88
CA VAL A 53 7.90 -8.16 -6.13
C VAL A 53 8.66 -8.99 -5.09
N LYS A 54 8.31 -8.87 -3.80
CA LYS A 54 8.94 -9.69 -2.74
C LYS A 54 8.73 -11.18 -2.99
N TYR A 55 7.54 -11.59 -3.40
CA TYR A 55 7.22 -12.98 -3.72
C TYR A 55 8.10 -13.49 -4.87
N LEU A 56 8.14 -12.75 -5.99
CA LEU A 56 8.96 -13.09 -7.16
C LEU A 56 10.46 -13.16 -6.83
N MET A 57 10.96 -12.27 -5.98
CA MET A 57 12.36 -12.28 -5.55
C MET A 57 12.68 -13.39 -4.54
N SER A 58 11.69 -13.94 -3.83
CA SER A 58 11.92 -14.96 -2.82
C SER A 58 12.38 -16.31 -3.40
N ASP A 59 12.01 -16.61 -4.65
CA ASP A 59 12.50 -17.81 -5.36
C ASP A 59 13.92 -17.62 -5.92
N ILE A 60 14.38 -16.37 -6.10
CA ILE A 60 15.74 -16.06 -6.56
C ILE A 60 16.76 -16.21 -5.42
N ASP A 61 16.35 -15.97 -4.17
CA ASP A 61 17.21 -16.05 -2.98
C ASP A 61 17.43 -17.48 -2.44
N LYS A 62 16.82 -18.51 -3.04
CA LYS A 62 17.12 -19.92 -2.72
C LYS A 62 18.49 -20.28 -3.32
N LYS A 63 19.49 -20.44 -2.45
CA LYS A 63 20.80 -21.01 -2.84
C LYS A 63 20.56 -22.37 -3.51
N PRO A 64 21.20 -22.67 -4.67
CA PRO A 64 21.29 -24.04 -5.13
C PRO A 64 22.11 -24.83 -4.09
N ASP A 65 21.54 -25.93 -3.61
CA ASP A 65 22.22 -26.89 -2.73
C ASP A 65 23.46 -27.50 -3.40
#